data_AF-A0A4V1ZVT0-F1
#
_entry.id   AF-A0A4V1ZVT0-F1
#
_cell.length_a   1.000
_cell.length_b   1.000
_cell.length_c   1.000
_cell.angle_alpha   90.00
_cell.angle_beta   90.00
_cell.angle_gamma   90.00
#
_symmetry.space_group_name_H-M   'P 1'
#
loop_
_entity.id
_entity.type
_entity.pdbx_description
1 polymer ?
#
loop_
_entity_poly.entity_id
_entity_poly.type
_entity_poly.pdbx_seq_one_letter_code
_entity_poly.pdbx_strand_id
1 'polypeptide(L)'
;TQYVVDEMIDFDEVIGEVLDFAAKDKNTLVIITADHETGGMTLNGGDMKTGRVDAKFTTTHHTGVMIPVFAFGPGSEKFSGIYENTAIFTKMLEALKLSVK
;
A
#
# COMPACT_ATOMS: atom_id res chain seq x y z
N THR A 1 -12.83 -4.08 -14.14
CA THR A 1 -12.66 -4.79 -12.85
C THR A 1 -11.61 -5.87 -12.95
N GLN A 2 -11.72 -6.87 -13.83
CA GLN A 2 -10.74 -7.95 -13.92
C GLN A 2 -9.29 -7.45 -14.03
N TYR A 3 -9.02 -6.50 -14.94
CA TYR A 3 -7.70 -5.86 -15.04
C TYR A 3 -7.14 -5.34 -13.71
N VAL A 4 -7.96 -4.64 -12.91
CA VAL A 4 -7.54 -4.10 -11.61
C VAL A 4 -7.31 -5.21 -10.59
N VAL A 5 -8.07 -6.31 -10.67
CA VAL A 5 -7.86 -7.48 -9.82
C VAL A 5 -6.52 -8.13 -10.13
N ASP A 6 -6.21 -8.32 -11.41
CA ASP A 6 -4.96 -8.95 -11.85
C ASP A 6 -3.74 -8.11 -11.42
N GLU A 7 -3.77 -6.79 -11.61
CA GLU A 7 -2.71 -5.88 -11.15
C GLU A 7 -2.52 -5.88 -9.63
N MET A 8 -3.60 -6.01 -8.86
CA MET A 8 -3.52 -6.12 -7.40
C MET A 8 -2.97 -7.47 -6.94
N ILE A 9 -3.21 -8.55 -7.70
CA ILE A 9 -2.60 -9.87 -7.44
C ILE A 9 -1.10 -9.79 -7.73
N ASP A 10 -0.70 -9.23 -8.87
CA ASP A 10 0.72 -9.05 -9.22
C ASP A 10 1.46 -8.22 -8.14
N PHE A 11 0.81 -7.18 -7.61
CA PHE A 11 1.38 -6.39 -6.51
C PHE A 11 1.47 -7.19 -5.20
N ASP A 12 0.48 -8.01 -4.86
CA ASP A 12 0.48 -8.88 -3.67
C ASP A 12 1.61 -9.93 -3.73
N GLU A 13 1.84 -10.53 -4.90
CA GLU A 13 2.95 -11.47 -5.10
C GLU A 13 4.30 -10.81 -4.80
N VAL A 14 4.52 -9.58 -5.29
CA VAL A 14 5.75 -8.81 -5.00
C VAL A 14 5.85 -8.44 -3.52
N ILE A 15 4.74 -8.08 -2.87
CA ILE A 15 4.71 -7.81 -1.43
C ILE A 15 5.18 -9.05 -0.65
N GLY A 16 4.70 -10.24 -1.02
CA GLY A 16 5.12 -11.50 -0.41
C GLY A 16 6.65 -11.68 -0.43
N GLU A 17 7.25 -11.54 -1.60
CA GLU A 17 8.71 -11.66 -1.79
C GLU A 17 9.51 -10.63 -0.96
N VAL A 18 9.03 -9.38 -0.91
CA VAL A 18 9.69 -8.31 -0.14
C VAL A 18 9.56 -8.53 1.37
N LEU A 19 8.42 -9.03 1.84
CA LEU A 19 8.21 -9.37 3.25
C LEU A 19 9.08 -10.55 3.68
N ASP A 20 9.20 -11.58 2.84
CA ASP A 20 10.09 -12.73 3.10
C ASP A 20 11.57 -12.31 3.18
N PHE A 21 11.99 -11.43 2.25
CA PHE A 21 13.31 -10.82 2.31
C PHE A 21 13.54 -10.06 3.63
N ALA A 22 12.61 -9.18 3.99
CA ALA A 22 12.75 -8.35 5.19
C ALA A 22 12.73 -9.17 6.49
N ALA A 23 11.89 -10.22 6.55
CA ALA A 23 11.82 -11.13 7.68
C ALA A 23 13.13 -11.91 7.89
N LYS A 24 13.82 -12.26 6.80
CA LYS A 24 15.11 -12.93 6.83
C LYS A 24 16.26 -11.99 7.21
N ASP A 25 16.29 -10.79 6.63
CA ASP A 25 17.35 -9.80 6.84
C ASP A 25 17.31 -9.15 8.24
N LYS A 26 16.10 -8.94 8.78
CA LYS A 26 15.83 -8.32 10.10
C LYS A 26 16.34 -6.89 10.29
N ASN A 27 17.01 -6.30 9.29
CA ASN A 27 17.46 -4.91 9.27
C ASN A 27 16.80 -4.12 8.13
N THR A 28 15.75 -4.67 7.55
CA THR A 28 14.99 -4.07 6.44
C THR A 28 13.65 -3.57 6.96
N LEU A 29 13.35 -2.30 6.68
CA LEU A 29 12.04 -1.70 6.87
C LEU A 29 11.32 -1.68 5.51
N VAL A 30 10.13 -2.25 5.47
CA VAL A 30 9.23 -2.25 4.30
C VAL A 30 8.09 -1.29 4.58
N ILE A 31 7.80 -0.38 3.65
CA ILE A 31 6.68 0.57 3.71
C ILE A 31 5.87 0.38 2.42
N ILE A 32 4.58 0.10 2.56
CA ILE A 32 3.64 -0.13 1.46
C ILE A 32 2.53 0.91 1.58
N THR A 33 2.26 1.64 0.51
CA THR A 33 1.24 2.69 0.46
C THR A 33 0.81 2.92 -0.98
N ALA A 34 -0.28 3.68 -1.17
CA ALA A 34 -0.61 4.28 -2.45
C ALA A 34 -0.24 5.78 -2.46
N ASP A 35 -0.15 6.35 -3.66
CA ASP A 35 -0.04 7.79 -3.88
C ASP A 35 -1.41 8.49 -3.81
N HIS A 36 -2.45 7.85 -4.36
CA HIS A 36 -3.86 8.23 -4.23
C HIS A 36 -4.80 7.07 -4.64
N GLU A 37 -6.10 7.22 -4.41
CA GLU A 37 -7.11 6.32 -4.99
C GLU A 37 -7.51 6.78 -6.38
N THR A 38 -7.91 5.83 -7.24
CA THR A 38 -8.33 6.11 -8.61
C THR A 38 -9.66 5.44 -8.95
N GLY A 39 -10.59 6.26 -9.46
CA GLY A 39 -11.84 5.81 -10.03
C GLY A 39 -13.03 5.75 -9.05
N GLY A 40 -12.80 5.98 -7.76
CA GLY A 40 -13.83 5.86 -6.73
C GLY A 40 -14.45 4.47 -6.74
N MET A 41 -13.59 3.45 -6.72
CA MET A 41 -13.97 2.05 -6.86
C MET A 41 -14.77 1.59 -5.63
N THR A 42 -15.94 0.99 -5.88
CA THR A 42 -16.79 0.39 -4.84
C THR A 42 -17.07 -1.07 -5.18
N LEU A 43 -17.02 -1.94 -4.18
CA LEU A 43 -17.38 -3.35 -4.30
C LEU A 43 -18.90 -3.50 -4.18
N ASN A 44 -19.53 -3.97 -5.25
CA ASN A 44 -20.98 -4.20 -5.29
C ASN A 44 -21.35 -5.68 -5.12
N GLY A 45 -20.36 -6.56 -5.18
CA GLY A 45 -20.53 -7.99 -4.96
C GLY A 45 -19.36 -8.77 -5.51
N GLY A 46 -19.52 -10.09 -5.55
CA GLY A 46 -18.51 -11.00 -6.06
C GLY A 46 -18.92 -12.44 -5.87
N ASP A 47 -18.04 -13.35 -6.27
CA ASP A 47 -18.18 -14.78 -6.02
C ASP A 47 -16.82 -15.34 -5.59
N MET A 48 -16.74 -15.78 -4.34
CA MET A 48 -15.52 -16.35 -3.75
C MET A 48 -15.14 -17.71 -4.36
N LYS A 49 -16.10 -18.47 -4.92
CA LYS A 49 -15.81 -19.77 -5.55
C LYS A 49 -15.15 -19.59 -6.90
N THR A 50 -15.51 -18.54 -7.64
CA THR A 50 -14.97 -18.26 -8.97
C THR A 50 -13.91 -17.14 -8.98
N GLY A 51 -13.65 -16.50 -7.83
CA GLY A 51 -12.77 -15.33 -7.74
C GLY A 51 -13.32 -14.06 -8.42
N ARG A 52 -14.62 -14.02 -8.74
CA ARG A 52 -15.20 -12.89 -9.48
C ARG A 52 -15.38 -11.70 -8.55
N VAL A 53 -14.84 -10.54 -8.94
CA VAL A 53 -15.10 -9.26 -8.27
C VAL A 53 -16.04 -8.42 -9.11
N ASP A 54 -17.14 -7.93 -8.52
CA ASP A 54 -17.99 -6.90 -9.11
C ASP A 54 -17.71 -5.55 -8.47
N ALA A 55 -17.16 -4.65 -9.27
CA ALA A 55 -16.82 -3.31 -8.83
C ALA A 55 -17.38 -2.27 -9.78
N LYS A 56 -17.78 -1.13 -9.21
CA LYS A 56 -18.21 0.06 -9.96
C LYS A 56 -17.28 1.22 -9.67
N PHE A 57 -17.21 2.12 -10.63
CA PHE A 57 -16.37 3.31 -10.60
C PHE A 57 -17.27 4.52 -10.76
N THR A 58 -16.98 5.57 -10.01
CA THR A 58 -17.77 6.82 -10.01
C THR A 58 -17.13 7.91 -10.85
N THR A 59 -15.84 7.77 -11.19
CA THR A 59 -15.08 8.72 -12.01
C THR A 59 -14.01 8.00 -12.83
N THR A 60 -13.46 8.68 -13.83
CA THR A 60 -12.25 8.27 -14.58
C THR A 60 -10.97 8.95 -14.07
N HIS A 61 -11.07 9.71 -12.98
CA HIS A 61 -9.98 10.47 -12.36
C HIS A 61 -9.67 9.93 -10.95
N HIS A 62 -8.79 10.62 -10.24
CA HIS A 62 -8.44 10.31 -8.85
C HIS A 62 -9.53 10.76 -7.87
N THR A 63 -9.53 10.19 -6.67
CA THR A 63 -10.35 10.66 -5.54
C THR A 63 -9.49 11.03 -4.34
N GLY A 64 -10.10 11.75 -3.38
CA GLY A 64 -9.44 12.24 -2.16
C GLY A 64 -9.64 11.36 -0.93
N VAL A 65 -9.96 10.07 -1.10
CA VAL A 65 -10.07 9.16 0.04
C VAL A 65 -8.69 8.95 0.68
N MET A 66 -8.66 8.81 2.01
CA MET A 66 -7.42 8.47 2.71
C MET A 66 -6.90 7.11 2.25
N ILE A 67 -5.60 7.02 1.98
CA ILE A 67 -4.93 5.77 1.64
C ILE A 67 -4.30 5.12 2.88
N PRO A 68 -4.20 3.79 2.92
CA PRO A 68 -3.50 3.11 4.01
C PRO A 68 -1.98 3.16 3.82
N VAL A 69 -1.26 3.23 4.94
CA VAL A 69 0.18 2.96 4.99
C VAL A 69 0.38 1.70 5.84
N PHE A 70 1.00 0.67 5.27
CA PHE A 70 1.43 -0.52 5.97
C PHE A 70 2.95 -0.49 6.14
N ALA A 71 3.45 -0.95 7.27
CA ALA A 71 4.88 -1.05 7.52
C ALA A 71 5.24 -2.34 8.25
N PHE A 72 6.39 -2.92 7.90
CA PHE A 72 6.93 -4.14 8.50
C PHE A 72 8.44 -4.01 8.72
N GLY A 73 8.95 -4.58 9.81
CA GLY A 73 10.37 -4.51 10.18
C GLY A 73 10.70 -3.43 11.22
N PRO A 74 12.00 -3.18 11.48
CA PRO A 74 12.44 -2.23 12.50
C PRO A 74 11.96 -0.81 12.24
N GLY A 75 11.36 -0.16 13.24
CA GLY A 75 10.85 1.21 13.12
C GLY A 75 9.46 1.33 12.48
N SER A 76 8.81 0.21 12.13
CA SER A 76 7.47 0.19 11.53
C SER A 76 6.40 0.86 12.40
N GLU A 77 6.55 0.87 13.72
CA GLU A 77 5.63 1.53 14.66
C GLU A 77 5.48 3.04 14.39
N LYS A 78 6.50 3.66 13.77
CA LYS A 78 6.52 5.08 13.40
C LYS A 78 5.55 5.43 12.28
N PHE A 79 5.03 4.43 11.55
CA PHE A 79 4.08 4.60 10.44
C PHE A 79 2.63 4.35 10.85
N SER A 80 2.35 4.22 12.15
CA SER A 80 0.98 4.14 12.66
C SER A 80 0.34 5.53 12.81
N GLY A 81 -0.99 5.58 12.70
CA GLY A 81 -1.78 6.80 12.86
C GLY A 81 -2.21 7.46 11.55
N ILE A 82 -2.72 8.70 11.66
CA ILE A 82 -3.18 9.50 10.53
C ILE A 82 -2.23 10.69 10.38
N TYR A 83 -1.66 10.87 9.18
CA TYR A 83 -0.71 11.93 8.89
C TYR A 83 -0.65 12.22 7.38
N GLU A 84 -0.10 13.37 7.03
CA GLU A 84 0.13 13.78 5.63
C GLU A 84 1.21 12.91 4.96
N ASN A 85 1.06 12.61 3.67
CA ASN A 85 2.02 11.80 2.92
C ASN A 85 3.46 12.37 2.94
N THR A 86 3.61 13.70 3.07
CA THR A 86 4.90 14.38 3.21
C THR A 86 5.69 13.92 4.44
N ALA A 87 5.02 13.41 5.47
CA ALA A 87 5.67 12.85 6.66
C ALA A 87 6.36 11.51 6.37
N ILE A 88 6.00 10.79 5.30
CA ILE A 88 6.67 9.53 4.93
C ILE A 88 8.14 9.80 4.61
N PHE A 89 8.45 10.88 3.88
CA PHE A 89 9.82 11.26 3.56
C PHE A 89 10.67 11.46 4.82
N THR A 90 10.18 12.25 5.79
CA THR A 90 10.93 12.53 7.01
C THR A 90 11.07 11.29 7.89
N LYS A 91 10.05 10.42 7.95
CA LYS A 91 10.12 9.12 8.65
C LYS A 91 11.13 8.17 8.01
N MET A 92 11.24 8.16 6.68
CA MET A 92 12.26 7.38 5.97
C MET A 92 13.67 7.87 6.29
N LEU A 93 13.89 9.19 6.33
CA LEU A 93 15.18 9.76 6.74
C LEU A 93 15.53 9.41 8.19
N GLU A 94 14.55 9.46 9.11
CA GLU A 94 14.73 9.03 10.50
C GLU A 94 15.16 7.56 10.57
N ALA A 95 14.48 6.67 9.84
CA ALA A 95 14.81 5.24 9.79
C ALA A 95 16.22 4.98 9.26
N LEU A 96 16.64 5.73 8.23
CA LEU A 96 17.97 5.66 7.63
C LEU A 96 19.05 6.43 8.40
N LYS A 97 18.67 7.17 9.46
CA LYS A 97 19.55 8.07 10.22
C LYS A 97 20.27 9.10 9.34
N LEU A 98 19.56 9.62 8.35
CA LEU A 98 20.06 10.64 7.42
C LEU A 98 19.54 12.04 7.81
N SER A 99 20.32 13.07 7.51
CA SER A 99 19.91 14.47 7.60
C SER A 99 19.81 15.10 6.22
N VAL A 100 18.81 15.96 6.02
CA VAL A 100 18.75 16.84 4.85
C VAL A 100 19.69 18.01 5.09
N LYS A 101 20.55 18.32 4.11
CA LYS A 101 21.40 19.51 4.12
C LYS A 101 20.63 20.74 3.65
#